data_AF-A0A8T5A744-F1
#
_entry.id   AF-A0A8T5A744-F1
#
_cell.length_a   1.000
_cell.length_b   1.000
_cell.length_c   1.000
_cell.angle_alpha   90.00
_cell.angle_beta   90.00
_cell.angle_gamma   90.00
#
_symmetry.space_group_name_H-M   'P 1'
#
loop_
_entity.id
_entity.type
_entity.pdbx_description
1 polymer ?
#
loop_
_entity_poly.entity_id
_entity_poly.type
_entity_poly.pdbx_seq_one_letter_code
_entity_poly.pdbx_strand_id
1 'polypeptide(L)' 'MRQYLGVTIDPELFEELDSLRSRMKRSTFVEYLLRLGLREYKRLRSPGRAPPRSSSSTPVSRP' A
#
# COMPACT_ATOMS: atom_id res chain seq x y z
N MET A 1 5.70 17.17 15.03
CA MET A 1 4.48 17.94 14.72
C MET A 1 3.49 17.03 14.00
N ARG A 2 2.19 17.13 14.31
CA ARG A 2 1.14 16.46 13.51
C ARG A 2 0.61 17.45 12.48
N GLN A 3 0.42 16.99 11.26
CA GLN A 3 -0.19 17.78 10.18
C GLN A 3 -1.63 17.30 9.97
N TYR A 4 -2.52 18.23 9.63
CA TYR A 4 -3.92 17.94 9.29
C TYR A 4 -4.09 18.11 7.79
N LEU A 5 -4.82 17.19 7.17
CA LEU A 5 -5.14 17.20 5.75
C LEU A 5 -6.66 17.04 5.61
N GLY A 6 -7.31 18.03 5.01
CA GLY A 6 -8.69 17.90 4.53
C GLY A 6 -8.68 17.53 3.05
N VAL A 7 -9.44 16.52 2.67
CA VAL A 7 -9.61 16.07 1.29
C VAL A 7 -11.09 15.87 0.98
N THR A 8 -11.47 16.13 -0.25
CA THR A 8 -12.76 15.68 -0.78
C THR A 8 -12.56 14.30 -1.36
N ILE A 9 -13.43 13.36 -1.00
CA ILE A 9 -13.44 12.00 -1.53
C ILE A 9 -14.86 11.61 -1.93
N ASP A 10 -14.95 10.57 -2.75
CA ASP A 10 -16.23 9.99 -3.12
C ASP A 10 -16.98 9.45 -1.89
N PRO A 11 -18.30 9.68 -1.76
CA PRO A 11 -19.09 9.17 -0.64
C PRO A 11 -19.06 7.64 -0.49
N GLU A 12 -19.07 6.90 -1.60
CA GLU A 12 -19.04 5.43 -1.56
C GLU A 12 -17.70 4.93 -1.04
N LEU A 13 -16.61 5.58 -1.47
CA LEU A 13 -15.27 5.31 -0.95
C LEU A 13 -15.20 5.62 0.55
N PHE A 14 -15.82 6.71 1.02
CA PHE A 14 -15.86 7.03 2.45
C PHE A 14 -16.52 5.92 3.27
N GLU A 15 -17.67 5.42 2.81
CA GLU A 15 -18.40 4.32 3.46
C GLU A 15 -17.58 3.02 3.45
N GLU A 16 -16.96 2.69 2.32
CA GLU A 16 -16.08 1.52 2.21
C GLU A 16 -14.93 1.61 3.22
N LEU A 17 -14.27 2.77 3.31
CA LEU A 17 -13.20 3.01 4.27
C LEU A 17 -13.66 2.88 5.72
N ASP A 18 -14.84 3.42 6.08
CA ASP A 18 -15.34 3.33 7.45
C ASP A 18 -15.76 1.89 7.82
N SER A 19 -16.26 1.12 6.85
CA SER A 19 -16.59 -0.30 7.01
C SER A 19 -15.34 -1.18 7.21
N LEU A 20 -14.26 -0.93 6.45
CA LEU A 20 -13.01 -1.69 6.51
C LEU A 20 -12.16 -1.35 7.75
N ARG A 21 -12.25 -0.11 8.23
CA ARG A 21 -11.46 0.42 9.35
C ARG A 21 -11.59 -0.38 10.65
N SER A 22 -12.72 -1.06 10.87
CA SER A 22 -13.03 -1.74 12.12
C SER A 22 -12.82 -0.82 13.35
N ARG A 23 -12.08 -1.26 14.38
CA ARG A 23 -11.86 -0.53 15.64
C ARG A 23 -10.76 0.55 15.60
N MET A 24 -10.07 0.76 14.47
CA MET A 24 -8.96 1.73 14.38
C MET A 24 -9.46 3.18 14.28
N LYS A 25 -8.73 4.20 14.75
CA LYS A 25 -9.12 5.61 14.51
C LYS A 25 -9.05 5.93 13.01
N ARG A 26 -9.97 6.77 12.50
CA ARG A 26 -10.03 7.17 11.08
C ARG A 26 -8.70 7.68 10.55
N SER A 27 -8.06 8.60 11.27
CA SER A 27 -6.76 9.13 10.89
C SER A 27 -5.68 8.05 10.79
N THR A 28 -5.65 7.10 11.73
CA THR A 28 -4.67 5.99 11.73
C THR A 28 -4.89 5.06 10.53
N PHE A 29 -6.15 4.74 10.23
CA PHE A 29 -6.49 3.87 9.09
C PHE A 29 -6.21 4.54 7.75
N VAL A 30 -6.64 5.79 7.57
CA VAL A 30 -6.35 6.57 6.37
C VAL A 30 -4.84 6.76 6.19
N GLU A 31 -4.09 7.04 7.26
CA GLU A 31 -2.63 7.12 7.19
C GLU A 31 -1.99 5.80 6.72
N TYR A 32 -2.48 4.65 7.21
CA TYR A 32 -2.01 3.34 6.76
C TYR A 32 -2.24 3.15 5.26
N LEU A 33 -3.45 3.46 4.76
CA LEU A 33 -3.78 3.33 3.34
C LEU A 33 -2.98 4.29 2.46
N LEU A 34 -2.78 5.54 2.89
CA LEU A 34 -1.94 6.51 2.19
C LEU A 34 -0.49 6.02 2.06
N ARG A 35 0.07 5.42 3.12
CA ARG A 35 1.41 4.81 3.07
C ARG A 35 1.46 3.62 2.12
N LEU A 36 0.42 2.77 2.12
CA LEU A 36 0.32 1.63 1.20
C LEU A 36 0.26 2.10 -0.25
N GLY A 37 -0.67 3.00 -0.57
CA GLY A 37 -0.84 3.58 -1.90
C GLY A 37 0.41 4.31 -2.39
N LEU A 38 1.11 5.07 -1.52
CA LEU A 38 2.34 5.76 -1.90
C LEU A 38 3.48 4.79 -2.25
N ARG A 39 3.62 3.69 -1.52
CA ARG A 39 4.61 2.64 -1.85
C ARG A 39 4.30 2.02 -3.21
N GLU A 40 3.04 1.71 -3.44
CA GLU A 40 2.59 1.08 -4.67
C GLU A 40 2.74 2.02 -5.88
N TYR A 41 2.33 3.28 -5.73
CA TYR A 41 2.52 4.31 -6.74
C TYR A 41 3.99 4.49 -7.12
N LYS A 42 4.89 4.54 -6.13
CA LYS A 42 6.34 4.61 -6.37
C LYS A 42 6.87 3.36 -7.07
N ARG A 43 6.36 2.18 -6.72
CA ARG A 43 6.73 0.91 -7.37
C ARG A 43 6.34 0.94 -8.84
N LEU A 44 5.14 1.39 -9.16
CA LEU A 44 4.63 1.48 -10.54
C LEU A 44 5.36 2.53 -11.37
N ARG A 45 5.82 3.63 -10.77
CA ARG A 45 6.52 4.71 -11.47
C ARG A 45 8.04 4.57 -11.55
N SER A 46 8.63 3.60 -10.85
CA SER A 46 10.08 3.35 -10.92
C SER A 46 10.36 2.42 -12.11
N PRO A 47 10.91 2.91 -13.23
CA PRO A 47 11.05 2.12 -14.47
C PRO A 47 12.22 1.12 -14.43
N GLY A 48 12.46 0.44 -13.29
CA GLY A 48 13.65 -0.41 -13.14
C GLY A 48 13.64 -1.43 -12.00
N ARG A 49 12.55 -1.56 -11.22
CA ARG A 49 12.49 -2.63 -10.20
C ARG A 49 11.63 -3.78 -10.71
N ALA A 50 12.27 -4.71 -11.41
CA ALA A 50 11.69 -6.02 -11.65
C ALA A 50 11.20 -6.60 -10.30
N PRO A 51 10.05 -7.30 -10.27
CA PRO A 51 9.55 -7.92 -9.05
C PRO A 51 10.65 -8.83 -8.47
N PRO A 52 10.77 -8.93 -7.13
CA PRO A 52 11.73 -9.84 -6.52
C PRO A 52 11.41 -11.24 -7.04
N ARG A 53 12.29 -11.79 -7.89
CA ARG A 53 12.23 -13.18 -8.30
C ARG A 53 12.26 -13.98 -7.01
N SER A 54 11.18 -14.73 -6.76
CA SER A 54 11.16 -15.77 -5.73
C SER A 54 12.43 -16.59 -5.91
N SER A 55 13.30 -16.53 -4.92
CA SER A 55 14.50 -17.35 -4.83
C SER A 55 14.06 -18.80 -4.64
N SER A 56 13.79 -19.49 -5.75
CA SER A 56 13.88 -20.94 -5.83
C SER A 56 15.27 -21.29 -6.34
N SER A 57 16.21 -21.37 -5.41
CA SER A 57 17.31 -22.35 -5.41
C SER A 57 16.77 -23.71 -5.90
N THR A 58 17.36 -24.46 -6.81
CA THR A 58 18.79 -24.74 -7.10
C THR A 58 18.86 -25.47 -8.45
N PRO A 59 19.85 -25.25 -9.35
CA PRO A 59 20.20 -26.25 -10.33
C PRO A 59 21.16 -27.26 -9.67
N VAL A 60 20.71 -28.50 -9.50
CA VAL A 60 21.60 -29.63 -9.19
C VAL A 60 22.50 -29.84 -10.41
N SER A 61 23.78 -29.54 -10.24
CA SER A 61 24.82 -29.88 -11.22
C SER A 61 25.06 -31.39 -11.19
N ARG A 62 24.90 -32.01 -12.35
CA ARG A 62 25.41 -33.35 -12.68
C ARG A 62 26.91 -33.23 -13.05
N PRO A 63 27.76 -34.19 -12.69
CA PRO A 63 28.03 -35.34 -13.58
C PRO A 63 27.64 -36.69 -12.99
#